data_AF-A0A2I0MB40-F1
#
_entry.id   AF-A0A2I0MB40-F1
#
_cell.length_a   1.000
_cell.length_b   1.000
_cell.length_c   1.000
_cell.angle_alpha   90.00
_cell.angle_beta   90.00
_cell.angle_gamma   90.00
#
_symmetry.space_group_name_H-M   'P 1'
#
loop_
_entity.id
_entity.type
_entity.pdbx_description
1 polymer ?
#
loop_
_entity_poly.entity_id
_entity_poly.type
_entity_poly.pdbx_seq_one_letter_code
_entity_poly.pdbx_strand_id
1 'polypeptide(L)'
;MAGRPEKIGQELPPFSSLYPHVQHQDLLTRFPLTSGLNPGLSTVYMHRLHNGGKEKRIARYPFQWHLMERDRRVSGVNKYYVSKGLENID
;
A
#
# COMPACT_ATOMS: atom_id res chain seq x y z
N MET A 1 -14.92 -25.50 46.19
CA MET A 1 -14.95 -26.22 44.89
C MET A 1 -16.21 -25.80 44.16
N ALA A 2 -16.10 -24.79 43.29
CA ALA A 2 -17.24 -24.15 42.65
C ALA A 2 -17.78 -25.01 41.49
N GLY A 3 -18.98 -25.59 41.66
CA GLY A 3 -19.71 -26.29 40.62
C GLY A 3 -20.30 -25.30 39.61
N ARG A 4 -19.90 -25.49 38.35
CA ARG A 4 -20.23 -24.68 37.16
C ARG A 4 -21.74 -24.73 36.87
N PRO A 5 -22.45 -23.60 36.67
CA PRO A 5 -23.84 -23.64 36.24
C PRO A 5 -23.94 -23.92 34.73
N GLU A 6 -24.52 -25.08 34.40
CA GLU A 6 -25.10 -25.39 33.09
C GLU A 6 -26.30 -24.48 32.85
N LYS A 7 -26.21 -23.54 31.90
CA LYS A 7 -27.41 -22.97 31.27
C LYS A 7 -27.15 -22.49 29.84
N ILE A 8 -27.97 -23.06 28.96
CA ILE A 8 -28.52 -22.47 27.72
C ILE A 8 -27.61 -22.58 26.50
N GLY A 9 -27.62 -23.77 25.90
CA GLY A 9 -27.42 -23.92 24.47
C GLY A 9 -28.59 -23.32 23.70
N GLN A 10 -28.53 -22.01 23.46
CA GLN A 10 -29.14 -21.45 22.26
C GLN A 10 -28.05 -21.48 21.20
N GLU A 11 -28.03 -22.53 20.38
CA GLU A 11 -27.31 -22.46 19.13
C GLU A 11 -27.94 -21.32 18.32
N LEU A 12 -27.16 -20.26 18.05
CA LEU A 12 -27.58 -19.23 17.11
C LEU A 12 -27.92 -19.93 15.80
N PRO A 13 -29.07 -19.64 15.18
CA PRO A 13 -29.46 -20.33 13.96
C PRO A 13 -28.34 -20.20 12.92
N PRO A 14 -28.04 -21.26 12.15
CA PRO A 14 -27.03 -21.17 11.11
C PRO A 14 -27.39 -20.03 10.17
N PHE A 15 -26.40 -19.22 9.78
CA PHE A 15 -26.58 -17.99 8.99
C PHE A 15 -27.46 -18.18 7.74
N SER A 16 -27.48 -19.40 7.21
CA SER A 16 -28.33 -19.86 6.10
C SER A 16 -29.84 -19.75 6.34
N SER A 17 -30.32 -19.73 7.59
CA SER A 17 -31.77 -19.64 7.88
C SER A 17 -32.27 -18.19 7.98
N LEU A 18 -31.39 -17.22 8.19
CA LEU A 18 -31.77 -15.80 8.32
C LEU A 18 -31.91 -15.11 6.95
N TYR A 19 -31.30 -15.67 5.90
CA TYR A 19 -31.40 -15.18 4.53
C TYR A 19 -31.52 -16.35 3.54
N PRO A 20 -32.70 -16.98 3.42
CA PRO A 20 -32.90 -18.18 2.60
C PRO A 20 -32.71 -17.93 1.08
N HIS A 21 -32.52 -16.67 0.67
CA HIS A 21 -32.35 -16.29 -0.73
C HIS A 21 -30.89 -16.01 -1.14
N VAL A 22 -29.93 -16.11 -0.21
CA VAL A 22 -28.51 -15.83 -0.49
C VAL A 22 -27.81 -17.14 -0.86
N GLN A 23 -27.50 -17.30 -2.14
CA GLN A 23 -26.81 -18.48 -2.66
C GLN A 23 -25.35 -18.43 -2.18
N HIS A 24 -24.75 -19.60 -1.91
CA HIS A 24 -23.36 -19.72 -1.43
C HIS A 24 -22.31 -19.08 -2.37
N GLN A 25 -22.71 -18.74 -3.60
CA GLN A 25 -21.90 -18.07 -4.62
C GLN A 25 -21.90 -16.53 -4.51
N ASP A 26 -22.77 -15.93 -3.70
CA ASP A 26 -22.90 -14.47 -3.56
C ASP A 26 -21.88 -13.86 -2.58
N LEU A 27 -21.19 -14.68 -1.78
CA LEU A 27 -20.17 -14.22 -0.83
C LEU A 27 -18.84 -13.86 -1.50
N LEU A 28 -18.57 -14.38 -2.71
CA LEU A 28 -17.33 -14.11 -3.44
C LEU A 28 -17.45 -12.95 -4.43
N THR A 29 -18.68 -12.52 -4.76
CA THR A 29 -18.94 -11.53 -5.80
C THR A 29 -19.45 -10.20 -5.24
N ARG A 30 -19.85 -10.12 -3.97
CA ARG A 30 -20.48 -8.91 -3.43
C ARG A 30 -19.61 -8.00 -2.57
N PHE A 31 -18.45 -8.43 -2.08
CA PHE A 31 -17.44 -7.55 -1.49
C PHE A 31 -16.02 -8.14 -1.57
N PRO A 32 -15.15 -7.61 -2.45
CA PRO A 32 -13.80 -7.30 -1.98
C PRO A 32 -13.24 -6.03 -2.64
N LEU A 33 -13.65 -4.85 -2.16
CA LEU A 33 -12.97 -3.59 -2.51
C LEU A 33 -12.36 -2.85 -1.30
N THR A 34 -12.46 -3.39 -0.08
CA THR A 34 -12.08 -2.64 1.13
C THR A 34 -11.12 -3.33 2.10
N SER A 35 -10.64 -4.56 1.85
CA SER A 35 -9.65 -5.22 2.73
C SER A 35 -8.25 -5.39 2.11
N GLY A 36 -8.10 -5.02 0.83
CA GLY A 36 -6.81 -5.06 0.15
C GLY A 36 -6.12 -3.72 0.24
N LEU A 37 -5.04 -3.65 1.02
CA LEU A 37 -4.04 -2.58 0.91
C LEU A 37 -3.63 -2.50 -0.57
N ASN A 38 -4.15 -1.51 -1.30
CA ASN A 38 -4.02 -1.48 -2.75
C ASN A 38 -2.52 -1.31 -3.09
N PRO A 39 -1.86 -2.30 -3.73
CA PRO A 39 -0.44 -2.25 -3.99
C PRO A 39 -0.05 -1.07 -4.89
N GLY A 40 -0.98 -0.60 -5.73
CA GLY A 40 -0.77 0.62 -6.52
C GLY A 40 -0.68 1.86 -5.64
N LEU A 41 -1.55 1.97 -4.62
CA LEU A 41 -1.55 3.11 -3.72
C LEU A 41 -0.30 3.09 -2.82
N SER A 42 0.03 1.92 -2.27
CA SER A 42 1.21 1.77 -1.41
C SER A 42 2.52 2.09 -2.14
N THR A 43 2.68 1.65 -3.38
CA THR A 43 3.89 1.95 -4.17
C THR A 43 4.03 3.43 -4.50
N VAL A 44 2.93 4.14 -4.79
CA VAL A 44 2.95 5.60 -4.98
C VAL A 44 3.44 6.32 -3.72
N TYR A 45 2.91 5.96 -2.54
CA TYR A 45 3.35 6.54 -1.27
C TYR A 45 4.82 6.20 -0.98
N MET A 46 5.23 4.95 -1.17
CA MET A 46 6.61 4.51 -0.94
C MET A 46 7.59 5.24 -1.88
N HIS A 47 7.25 5.42 -3.15
CA HIS A 47 8.06 6.16 -4.11
C HIS A 47 8.20 7.64 -3.72
N ARG A 48 7.13 8.28 -3.26
CA ARG A 48 7.21 9.67 -2.79
C ARG A 48 8.05 9.78 -1.52
N LEU A 49 7.91 8.86 -0.58
CA LEU A 49 8.67 8.86 0.68
C LEU A 49 10.18 8.76 0.45
N HIS A 50 10.61 7.83 -0.41
CA HIS A 50 12.04 7.58 -0.63
C HIS A 50 12.72 8.63 -1.54
N ASN A 51 11.96 9.36 -2.36
CA ASN A 51 12.49 10.30 -3.35
C ASN A 51 12.23 11.77 -2.98
N GLY A 52 12.08 12.06 -1.68
CA GLY A 52 11.94 13.44 -1.18
C GLY A 52 10.62 14.11 -1.58
N GLY A 53 9.53 13.35 -1.61
CA GLY A 53 8.20 13.82 -2.00
C GLY A 53 7.95 13.87 -3.51
N LYS A 54 8.98 13.62 -4.32
CA LYS A 54 8.92 13.66 -5.78
C LYS A 54 8.61 12.29 -6.37
N GLU A 55 8.22 12.27 -7.63
CA GLU A 55 8.10 11.03 -8.38
C GLU A 55 9.46 10.36 -8.58
N LYS A 56 9.46 9.02 -8.54
CA LYS A 56 10.67 8.22 -8.76
C LYS A 56 11.16 8.43 -10.20
N ARG A 57 12.43 8.80 -10.37
CA ARG A 57 13.03 8.83 -11.71
C ARG A 57 13.23 7.41 -12.25
N ILE A 58 12.82 7.20 -13.51
CA ILE A 58 12.96 5.93 -14.23
C ILE A 58 13.99 6.12 -15.33
N ALA A 59 15.13 5.44 -15.23
CA ALA A 59 16.15 5.42 -16.27
C ALA A 59 15.91 4.25 -17.23
N ARG A 60 15.15 4.48 -18.31
CA ARG A 60 14.94 3.53 -19.40
C ARG A 60 16.10 3.51 -20.39
N TYR A 61 16.78 4.66 -20.53
CA TYR A 61 17.90 4.83 -21.45
C TYR A 61 19.20 5.14 -20.70
N PRO A 62 20.39 4.79 -21.25
CA PRO A 62 21.69 5.06 -20.62
C PRO A 62 21.92 6.55 -20.34
N PHE A 63 21.42 7.43 -21.21
CA PHE A 63 21.48 8.87 -21.02
C PHE A 63 20.76 9.32 -19.74
N GLN A 64 19.59 8.75 -19.46
CA GLN A 64 18.82 9.07 -18.24
C GLN A 64 19.57 8.60 -16.99
N TRP A 65 20.24 7.45 -17.05
CA TRP A 65 21.10 6.98 -15.97
C TRP A 65 22.28 7.94 -15.73
N HIS A 66 22.96 8.34 -16.81
CA HIS A 66 24.08 9.28 -16.72
C HIS A 66 23.67 10.61 -16.04
N LEU A 67 22.49 11.13 -16.38
CA LEU A 67 21.93 12.33 -15.73
C LEU A 67 21.57 12.10 -14.26
N MET A 68 20.99 10.94 -13.90
CA MET A 68 20.73 10.61 -12.50
C MET A 68 22.02 10.52 -11.67
N GLU A 69 23.07 9.95 -12.26
CA GLU A 69 24.38 9.81 -11.62
C GLU A 69 25.12 11.15 -11.52
N ARG A 70 24.90 12.06 -12.46
CA ARG A 70 25.32 13.46 -12.35
C ARG A 70 24.63 14.12 -11.16
N ASP A 71 23.30 14.04 -11.06
CA ASP A 71 22.55 14.67 -9.97
C ASP A 71 22.95 14.09 -8.60
N ARG A 72 23.21 12.78 -8.53
CA ARG A 72 23.78 12.15 -7.32
C ARG A 72 25.10 12.79 -6.90
N ARG A 73 26.01 13.06 -7.85
CA ARG A 73 27.32 13.68 -7.60
C ARG A 73 27.19 15.15 -7.21
N VAL A 74 26.38 15.92 -7.92
CA VAL A 74 26.15 17.35 -7.67
C VAL A 74 25.45 17.60 -6.34
N SER A 75 24.61 16.65 -5.88
CA SER A 75 23.88 16.81 -4.61
C SER A 75 24.77 16.98 -3.37
N GLY A 76 26.02 16.50 -3.39
CA GLY A 76 26.94 16.47 -2.25
C GLY A 76 26.56 15.50 -1.13
N VAL A 77 25.34 14.94 -1.15
CA VAL A 77 24.79 14.03 -0.13
C VAL A 77 24.54 12.62 -0.66
N ASN A 78 25.09 12.30 -1.83
CA ASN A 78 24.94 11.01 -2.51
C ASN A 78 23.47 10.60 -2.79
N LYS A 79 22.56 11.57 -2.95
CA LYS A 79 21.12 11.33 -3.18
C LYS A 79 20.68 12.06 -4.44
N TYR A 80 20.24 11.31 -5.45
CA TYR A 80 19.87 11.88 -6.75
C TYR A 80 18.62 12.76 -6.74
N TYR A 81 17.72 12.60 -5.75
CA TYR A 81 16.46 13.36 -5.67
C TYR A 81 16.62 14.74 -5.01
N VAL A 82 17.78 15.00 -4.39
CA VAL A 82 18.14 16.29 -3.79
C VAL A 82 18.63 17.20 -4.91
N SER A 83 17.72 18.00 -5.45
CA SER A 83 18.01 18.97 -6.50
C SER A 83 18.78 20.17 -5.95
N LYS A 84 19.80 20.60 -6.68
CA LYS A 84 20.48 21.88 -6.51
C LYS A 84 20.00 22.82 -7.61
N GLY A 85 19.50 23.99 -7.24
CA GLY A 85 19.09 25.03 -8.16
C GLY A 85 20.19 26.05 -8.39
N LEU A 86 19.78 27.29 -8.67
CA LEU A 86 20.68 28.41 -8.92
C LEU A 86 21.43 28.85 -7.65
N GLU A 87 20.96 28.45 -6.46
CA GLU A 87 21.61 28.74 -5.18
C GLU A 87 23.00 28.08 -5.02
N ASN A 88 23.37 27.17 -5.93
CA ASN A 88 24.65 26.47 -5.91
C ASN A 88 25.69 27.11 -6.85
N ILE A 89 25.39 28.26 -7.46
CA ILE A 89 26.27 28.98 -8.38
C ILE A 89 26.60 30.34 -7.74
N ASP A 90 27.89 30.66 -7.65
CA ASP A 90 28.43 31.93 -7.13
C ASP A 90 28.42 33.03 -8.19
#